data_AF-A0A2P2LNQ4-F1
#
_entry.id   AF-A0A2P2LNQ4-F1
#
_cell.length_a   1.000
_cell.length_b   1.000
_cell.length_c   1.000
_cell.angle_alpha   90.00
_cell.angle_beta   90.00
_cell.angle_gamma   90.00
#
_symmetry.space_group_name_H-M   'P 1'
#
loop_
_entity.id
_entity.type
_entity.pdbx_description
1 polymer ?
#
loop_
_entity_poly.entity_id
_entity_poly.type
_entity_poly.pdbx_seq_one_letter_code
_entity_poly.pdbx_strand_id
1 'polypeptide(L)'
;MELEKSWASVMHQDHTDFAKHRHGRVNCTTSQQRRQQFRPMWRIREHMAFLIRNLQFYIQVDVIESQWNVLQAHIQDSHDFTELVGFHQEYLSALISQSFLDIGSVSRILDGIMKLCLQFCWSIEKQENNPNASELEHIAEEFNKKSNSLYTILRSSRLAGSQRAPFLRRFLLRLNFNSFFEVTARGVLNVVRPSPTIPVLSHQ
;
A
#
# COMPACT_ATOMS: atom_id res chain seq x y z
N MET A 1 -4.20 3.57 -16.85
CA MET A 1 -3.45 3.32 -18.10
C MET A 1 -2.67 4.55 -18.55
N GLU A 2 -3.29 5.74 -18.62
CA GLU A 2 -2.58 6.99 -18.98
C GLU A 2 -1.49 7.40 -17.97
N LEU A 3 -1.76 7.23 -16.66
CA LEU A 3 -0.76 7.51 -15.62
C LEU A 3 0.49 6.63 -15.79
N GLU A 4 0.32 5.32 -16.00
CA GLU A 4 1.46 4.39 -16.15
C GLU A 4 2.29 4.66 -17.41
N LYS A 5 1.67 5.11 -18.50
CA LYS A 5 2.38 5.55 -19.70
C LYS A 5 3.18 6.83 -19.47
N SER A 6 2.62 7.79 -18.73
CA SER A 6 3.33 9.01 -18.33
C SER A 6 4.54 8.68 -17.44
N TRP A 7 4.35 7.78 -16.47
CA TRP A 7 5.44 7.28 -15.63
C TRP A 7 6.51 6.53 -16.44
N ALA A 8 6.12 5.67 -17.37
CA ALA A 8 7.06 4.95 -18.24
C ALA A 8 7.85 5.90 -19.16
N SER A 9 7.19 6.94 -19.68
CA SER A 9 7.83 7.98 -20.49
C SER A 9 8.90 8.74 -19.70
N VAL A 10 8.56 9.17 -18.48
CA VAL A 10 9.52 9.83 -17.56
C VAL A 10 10.69 8.91 -17.21
N MET A 11 10.45 7.60 -17.06
CA MET A 11 11.50 6.60 -16.79
C MET A 11 12.43 6.41 -18.00
N HIS A 12 11.89 6.31 -19.22
CA HIS A 12 12.71 6.17 -20.43
C HIS A 12 13.50 7.45 -20.74
N GLN A 13 12.96 8.62 -20.42
CA GLN A 13 13.68 9.89 -20.51
C GLN A 13 14.88 9.92 -19.54
N ASP A 14 14.71 9.43 -18.31
CA ASP A 14 15.80 9.39 -17.32
C ASP A 14 16.95 8.42 -17.71
N HIS A 15 16.61 7.28 -18.31
CA HIS A 15 17.60 6.32 -18.82
C HIS A 15 18.36 6.85 -20.04
N THR A 16 17.69 7.56 -20.96
CA THR A 16 18.34 8.14 -22.15
C THR A 16 19.21 9.34 -21.79
N ASP A 17 18.81 10.13 -20.79
CA ASP A 17 19.64 11.20 -20.23
C ASP A 17 20.90 10.63 -19.56
N PHE A 18 20.80 9.49 -18.85
CA PHE A 18 21.96 8.80 -18.27
C PHE A 18 23.01 8.39 -19.32
N ALA A 19 22.57 7.88 -20.47
CA ALA A 19 23.48 7.51 -21.57
C ALA A 19 24.19 8.72 -22.19
N LYS A 20 23.51 9.87 -22.29
CA LYS A 20 24.07 11.13 -22.82
C LYS A 20 25.02 11.85 -21.85
N HIS A 21 24.83 11.69 -20.54
CA HIS A 21 25.65 12.35 -19.51
C HIS A 21 27.06 11.76 -19.33
N ARG A 22 27.36 10.59 -19.92
CA ARG A 22 28.74 10.05 -19.93
C ARG A 22 29.72 10.91 -20.74
N HIS A 23 29.23 11.86 -21.55
CA HIS A 23 30.03 12.69 -22.45
C HIS A 23 30.14 14.18 -22.07
N GLY A 24 29.39 14.68 -21.07
CA GLY A 24 29.32 16.11 -20.77
C GLY A 24 29.37 16.42 -19.27
N ARG A 25 30.56 16.78 -18.77
CA ARG A 25 30.86 16.90 -17.33
C ARG A 25 30.33 18.17 -16.64
N VAL A 26 29.48 18.98 -17.27
CA VAL A 26 29.21 20.37 -16.79
C VAL A 26 27.76 20.63 -16.32
N ASN A 27 26.77 19.78 -16.64
CA ASN A 27 25.36 19.98 -16.21
C ASN A 27 24.88 18.99 -15.11
N CYS A 28 25.82 18.37 -14.38
CA CYS A 28 25.58 17.18 -13.54
C CYS A 28 24.81 17.44 -12.23
N THR A 29 24.80 18.67 -11.70
CA THR A 29 24.22 18.97 -10.38
C THR A 29 22.69 19.02 -10.40
N THR A 30 22.07 19.67 -11.38
CA THR A 30 20.61 19.86 -11.46
C THR A 30 19.84 18.56 -11.71
N SER A 31 20.39 17.66 -12.53
CA SER A 31 19.80 16.35 -12.83
C SER A 31 19.95 15.36 -11.66
N GLN A 32 21.07 15.41 -10.93
CA GLN A 32 21.25 14.65 -9.70
C GLN A 32 20.31 15.12 -8.59
N GLN A 33 20.07 16.42 -8.47
CA GLN A 33 19.22 17.00 -7.42
C GLN A 33 17.72 16.66 -7.62
N ARG A 34 17.22 16.70 -8.86
CA ARG A 34 15.90 16.14 -9.22
C ARG A 34 15.82 14.64 -8.87
N ARG A 35 16.80 13.84 -9.29
CA ARG A 35 16.85 12.39 -8.98
C ARG A 35 16.85 12.09 -7.48
N GLN A 36 17.45 12.94 -6.65
CA GLN A 36 17.42 12.77 -5.19
C GLN A 36 16.06 13.14 -4.58
N GLN A 37 15.39 14.19 -5.09
CA GLN A 37 14.05 14.59 -4.63
C GLN A 37 12.97 13.55 -4.97
N PHE A 38 13.07 12.88 -6.12
CA PHE A 38 12.07 11.88 -6.51
C PHE A 38 12.21 10.54 -5.77
N ARG A 39 13.40 10.19 -5.24
CA ARG A 39 13.65 8.91 -4.54
C ARG A 39 12.72 8.64 -3.35
N PRO A 40 12.51 9.58 -2.42
CA PRO A 40 11.53 9.44 -1.34
C PRO A 40 10.09 9.30 -1.87
N MET A 41 9.74 10.03 -2.93
CA MET A 41 8.41 9.99 -3.54
C MET A 41 8.07 8.62 -4.13
N TRP A 42 9.03 7.96 -4.77
CA TRP A 42 8.84 6.60 -5.29
C TRP A 42 8.57 5.58 -4.18
N ARG A 43 9.26 5.74 -3.03
CA ARG A 43 9.08 4.83 -1.89
C ARG A 43 7.67 4.93 -1.32
N ILE A 44 7.17 6.15 -1.13
CA ILE A 44 5.80 6.33 -0.61
C ILE A 44 4.75 5.87 -1.62
N ARG A 45 4.94 6.14 -2.92
CA ARG A 45 4.06 5.63 -3.99
C ARG A 45 3.99 4.10 -3.95
N GLU A 46 5.14 3.43 -3.87
CA GLU A 46 5.17 1.97 -3.83
C GLU A 46 4.53 1.42 -2.55
N HIS A 47 4.75 2.07 -1.40
CA HIS A 47 4.10 1.69 -0.15
C HIS A 47 2.57 1.85 -0.22
N MET A 48 2.07 2.96 -0.77
CA MET A 48 0.65 3.18 -1.04
C MET A 48 0.08 2.10 -1.96
N ALA A 49 0.71 1.87 -3.11
CA ALA A 49 0.26 0.89 -4.08
C ALA A 49 0.30 -0.54 -3.51
N PHE A 50 1.32 -0.88 -2.73
CA PHE A 50 1.42 -2.16 -2.05
C PHE A 50 0.25 -2.39 -1.09
N LEU A 51 -0.06 -1.41 -0.24
CA LEU A 51 -1.17 -1.52 0.71
C LEU A 51 -2.52 -1.69 -0.02
N ILE A 52 -2.79 -0.83 -1.02
CA ILE A 52 -4.04 -0.86 -1.77
C ILE A 52 -4.20 -2.15 -2.57
N ARG A 53 -3.16 -2.62 -3.27
CA ARG A 53 -3.21 -3.89 -4.02
C ARG A 53 -3.47 -5.08 -3.12
N ASN A 54 -2.80 -5.17 -1.97
CA ASN A 54 -3.03 -6.26 -1.02
C ASN A 54 -4.44 -6.21 -0.44
N LEU A 55 -4.96 -5.01 -0.14
CA LEU A 55 -6.32 -4.84 0.35
C LEU A 55 -7.37 -5.27 -0.69
N GLN A 56 -7.19 -4.84 -1.94
CA GLN A 56 -8.05 -5.25 -3.06
C GLN A 56 -8.04 -6.76 -3.23
N PHE A 57 -6.86 -7.38 -3.24
CA PHE A 57 -6.72 -8.82 -3.36
C PHE A 57 -7.43 -9.57 -2.22
N TYR A 58 -7.28 -9.09 -0.98
CA TYR A 58 -7.96 -9.67 0.19
C TYR A 58 -9.48 -9.63 0.03
N ILE A 59 -10.04 -8.45 -0.27
CA ILE A 59 -11.51 -8.30 -0.38
C ILE A 59 -12.05 -9.12 -1.55
N GLN A 60 -11.40 -9.07 -2.72
CA GLN A 60 -11.90 -9.75 -3.90
C GLN A 60 -11.72 -11.26 -3.79
N VAL A 61 -10.50 -11.74 -3.60
CA VAL A 61 -10.18 -13.16 -3.74
C VAL A 61 -10.42 -13.91 -2.44
N ASP A 62 -9.93 -13.39 -1.31
CA ASP A 62 -10.05 -14.14 -0.07
C ASP A 62 -11.45 -14.05 0.55
N VAL A 63 -12.16 -12.94 0.37
CA VAL A 63 -13.50 -12.74 0.95
C VAL A 63 -14.61 -13.02 -0.08
N ILE A 64 -14.71 -12.22 -1.15
CA ILE A 64 -15.85 -12.31 -2.08
C ILE A 64 -15.87 -13.67 -2.79
N GLU A 65 -14.80 -14.06 -3.47
CA GLU A 65 -14.76 -15.33 -4.22
C GLU A 65 -14.91 -16.54 -3.29
N SER A 66 -14.26 -16.54 -2.12
CA SER A 66 -14.40 -17.64 -1.16
C SER A 66 -15.84 -17.79 -0.66
N GLN A 67 -16.47 -16.70 -0.25
CA GLN A 67 -17.85 -16.74 0.26
C GLN A 67 -18.85 -17.04 -0.85
N TRP A 68 -18.59 -16.61 -2.08
CA TRP A 68 -19.43 -16.93 -3.25
C TRP A 68 -19.42 -18.44 -3.53
N ASN A 69 -18.26 -19.08 -3.49
CA ASN A 69 -18.16 -20.53 -3.66
C ASN A 69 -18.93 -21.31 -2.59
N VAL A 70 -18.89 -20.84 -1.33
CA VAL A 70 -19.68 -21.42 -0.23
C VAL A 70 -21.18 -21.28 -0.50
N LEU A 71 -21.63 -20.08 -0.86
CA LEU A 71 -23.03 -19.85 -1.21
C LEU A 71 -23.45 -20.75 -2.38
N GLN A 72 -22.67 -20.80 -3.45
CA GLN A 72 -22.98 -21.61 -4.63
C GLN A 72 -23.14 -23.09 -4.29
N ALA A 73 -22.30 -23.65 -3.42
CA ALA A 73 -22.46 -25.03 -2.95
C ALA A 73 -23.79 -25.23 -2.21
N HIS A 74 -24.14 -24.32 -1.29
CA HIS A 74 -25.42 -24.38 -0.59
C HIS A 74 -26.63 -24.25 -1.52
N ILE A 75 -26.55 -23.40 -2.55
CA ILE A 75 -27.63 -23.26 -3.55
C ILE A 75 -27.85 -24.57 -4.31
N GLN A 76 -26.78 -25.28 -4.69
CA GLN A 76 -26.87 -26.53 -5.45
C GLN A 76 -27.45 -27.69 -4.61
N ASP A 77 -27.16 -27.71 -3.31
CA ASP A 77 -27.62 -28.77 -2.40
C ASP A 77 -29.01 -28.49 -1.81
N SER A 78 -29.46 -27.23 -1.79
CA SER A 78 -30.74 -26.83 -1.19
C SER A 78 -31.94 -27.21 -2.05
N HIS A 79 -33.00 -27.68 -1.39
CA HIS A 79 -34.28 -28.02 -2.03
C HIS A 79 -35.45 -27.18 -1.48
N ASP A 80 -35.17 -26.25 -0.55
CA ASP A 80 -36.14 -25.33 0.05
C ASP A 80 -35.74 -23.87 -0.18
N PHE A 81 -36.72 -23.04 -0.50
CA PHE A 81 -36.53 -21.61 -0.73
C PHE A 81 -36.24 -20.85 0.57
N THR A 82 -36.80 -21.29 1.70
CA THR A 82 -36.55 -20.60 2.99
C THR A 82 -35.09 -20.75 3.41
N GLU A 83 -34.54 -21.95 3.26
CA GLU A 83 -33.10 -22.22 3.47
C GLU A 83 -32.22 -21.36 2.55
N LEU A 84 -32.58 -21.24 1.27
CA LEU A 84 -31.87 -20.41 0.30
C LEU A 84 -31.76 -18.95 0.74
N VAL A 85 -32.86 -18.38 1.25
CA VAL A 85 -32.89 -17.02 1.79
C VAL A 85 -31.97 -16.91 3.01
N GLY A 86 -31.95 -17.91 3.88
CA GLY A 86 -31.03 -17.99 5.02
C GLY A 86 -29.57 -17.95 4.60
N PHE A 87 -29.16 -18.82 3.67
CA PHE A 87 -27.78 -18.87 3.17
C PHE A 87 -27.34 -17.56 2.51
N HIS A 88 -28.23 -16.91 1.77
CA HIS A 88 -27.93 -15.60 1.19
C HIS A 88 -27.74 -14.50 2.26
N GLN A 89 -28.55 -14.49 3.32
CA GLN A 89 -28.36 -13.56 4.45
C GLN A 89 -27.04 -13.81 5.17
N GLU A 90 -26.67 -15.07 5.39
CA GLU A 90 -25.38 -15.46 5.97
C GLU A 90 -24.21 -15.02 5.09
N TYR A 91 -24.32 -15.20 3.77
CA TYR A 91 -23.34 -14.71 2.80
C TYR A 91 -23.12 -13.20 2.91
N LEU A 92 -24.19 -12.40 2.90
CA LEU A 92 -24.09 -10.94 3.02
C LEU A 92 -23.48 -10.52 4.38
N SER A 93 -23.90 -11.17 5.47
CA SER A 93 -23.36 -10.92 6.81
C SER A 93 -21.85 -11.21 6.87
N ALA A 94 -21.43 -12.32 6.25
CA ALA A 94 -20.02 -12.68 6.14
C ALA A 94 -19.23 -11.66 5.31
N LEU A 95 -19.74 -11.20 4.16
CA LEU A 95 -19.09 -10.18 3.36
C LEU A 95 -18.87 -8.87 4.13
N ILE A 96 -19.90 -8.42 4.85
CA ILE A 96 -19.84 -7.18 5.64
C ILE A 96 -18.76 -7.31 6.73
N SER A 97 -18.77 -8.40 7.49
CA SER A 97 -17.86 -8.59 8.61
C SER A 97 -16.41 -8.86 8.17
N GLN A 98 -16.22 -9.74 7.18
CA GLN A 98 -14.89 -10.11 6.70
C GLN A 98 -14.21 -8.99 5.89
N SER A 99 -14.98 -8.08 5.30
CA SER A 99 -14.46 -6.88 4.60
C SER A 99 -14.24 -5.69 5.55
N PHE A 100 -14.41 -5.87 6.86
CA PHE A 100 -14.27 -4.84 7.90
C PHE A 100 -15.26 -3.67 7.80
N LEU A 101 -16.39 -3.85 7.11
CA LEU A 101 -17.39 -2.80 6.92
C LEU A 101 -18.20 -2.55 8.21
N ASP A 102 -18.33 -3.56 9.07
CA ASP A 102 -18.96 -3.47 10.39
C ASP A 102 -18.05 -2.80 11.45
N ILE A 103 -16.74 -2.74 11.23
CA ILE A 103 -15.78 -2.13 12.14
C ILE A 103 -15.54 -0.68 11.74
N GLY A 104 -16.33 0.23 12.31
CA GLY A 104 -16.26 1.66 12.00
C GLY A 104 -14.87 2.29 12.14
N SER A 105 -14.04 1.83 13.08
CA SER A 105 -12.66 2.33 13.23
C SER A 105 -11.75 1.93 12.06
N VAL A 106 -11.84 0.69 11.57
CA VAL A 106 -11.05 0.20 10.44
C VAL A 106 -11.53 0.88 9.15
N SER A 107 -12.84 0.91 8.92
CA SER A 107 -13.45 1.57 7.76
C SER A 107 -13.04 3.05 7.65
N ARG A 108 -13.08 3.81 8.75
CA ARG A 108 -12.63 5.22 8.79
C ARG A 108 -11.14 5.40 8.49
N ILE A 109 -10.29 4.47 8.94
CA ILE A 109 -8.85 4.52 8.66
C ILE A 109 -8.59 4.20 7.18
N LEU A 110 -9.24 3.20 6.63
CA LEU A 110 -9.13 2.84 5.21
C LEU A 110 -9.61 3.98 4.29
N ASP A 111 -10.73 4.61 4.60
CA ASP A 111 -11.21 5.82 3.90
C ASP A 111 -10.16 6.94 3.95
N GLY A 112 -9.59 7.21 5.13
CA GLY A 112 -8.53 8.20 5.29
C GLY A 112 -7.27 7.86 4.48
N ILE A 113 -6.89 6.59 4.40
CA ILE A 113 -5.76 6.11 3.59
C ILE A 113 -6.02 6.31 2.09
N MET A 114 -7.22 5.96 1.61
CA MET A 114 -7.59 6.15 0.20
C MET A 114 -7.59 7.64 -0.18
N LYS A 115 -8.13 8.51 0.70
CA LYS A 115 -8.08 9.96 0.50
C LYS A 115 -6.66 10.50 0.43
N LEU A 116 -5.75 10.02 1.29
CA LEU A 116 -4.33 10.39 1.21
C LEU A 116 -3.68 9.92 -0.10
N CYS A 117 -4.02 8.73 -0.59
CA CYS A 117 -3.52 8.25 -1.89
C CYS A 117 -4.02 9.13 -3.04
N LEU A 118 -5.29 9.58 -3.01
CA LEU A 118 -5.83 10.50 -4.00
C LEU A 118 -5.17 11.89 -3.93
N GLN A 119 -5.01 12.43 -2.71
CA GLN A 119 -4.29 13.68 -2.48
C GLN A 119 -2.86 13.59 -3.02
N PHE A 120 -2.17 12.48 -2.77
CA PHE A 120 -0.83 12.24 -3.30
C PHE A 120 -0.80 12.26 -4.83
N CYS A 121 -1.77 11.62 -5.51
CA CYS A 121 -1.88 11.66 -6.97
C CYS A 121 -2.05 13.11 -7.48
N TRP A 122 -2.96 13.88 -6.87
CA TRP A 122 -3.19 15.28 -7.27
C TRP A 122 -1.99 16.19 -7.00
N SER A 123 -1.31 16.02 -5.86
CA SER A 123 -0.12 16.79 -5.52
C SER A 123 1.03 16.50 -6.49
N ILE A 124 1.14 15.27 -7.01
CA ILE A 124 2.12 14.91 -8.05
C ILE A 124 1.76 15.52 -9.41
N GLU A 125 0.51 15.40 -9.86
CA GLU A 125 0.05 15.99 -11.11
C GLU A 125 0.26 17.52 -11.12
N LYS A 126 0.08 18.17 -9.98
CA LYS A 126 0.34 19.60 -9.81
C LYS A 126 1.83 19.96 -9.74
N GLN A 127 2.70 19.01 -9.39
CA GLN A 127 4.13 19.24 -9.17
C GLN A 127 4.90 19.56 -10.46
N GLU A 128 4.38 19.20 -11.64
CA GLU A 128 4.92 19.68 -12.92
C GLU A 128 4.93 21.22 -13.00
N ASN A 129 4.09 21.91 -12.21
CA ASN A 129 3.95 23.36 -12.22
C ASN A 129 4.61 24.09 -11.02
N ASN A 130 4.81 23.44 -9.86
CA ASN A 130 5.47 24.04 -8.69
C ASN A 130 5.99 22.96 -7.69
N PRO A 131 7.28 22.96 -7.27
CA PRO A 131 7.81 21.96 -6.36
C PRO A 131 7.37 22.17 -4.89
N ASN A 132 6.15 21.74 -4.53
CA ASN A 132 5.68 21.68 -3.14
C ASN A 132 6.20 20.43 -2.42
N ALA A 133 7.48 20.39 -2.06
CA ALA A 133 8.08 19.24 -1.38
C ALA A 133 7.50 18.99 0.04
N SER A 134 7.16 20.05 0.78
CA SER A 134 6.65 19.96 2.15
C SER A 134 5.26 19.32 2.25
N GLU A 135 4.39 19.57 1.26
CA GLU A 135 3.04 19.00 1.19
C GLU A 135 3.10 17.48 1.02
N LEU A 136 4.00 16.99 0.16
CA LEU A 136 4.20 15.56 -0.06
C LEU A 136 4.83 14.86 1.14
N GLU A 137 5.74 15.53 1.85
CA GLU A 137 6.34 15.00 3.08
C GLU A 137 5.28 14.83 4.17
N HIS A 138 4.39 15.82 4.33
CA HIS A 138 3.24 15.72 5.23
C HIS A 138 2.28 14.57 4.84
N ILE A 139 1.96 14.42 3.55
CA ILE A 139 1.12 13.31 3.06
C ILE A 139 1.77 11.95 3.37
N ALA A 140 3.09 11.84 3.15
CA ALA A 140 3.83 10.62 3.42
C ALA A 140 3.84 10.27 4.91
N GLU A 141 4.03 11.25 5.79
CA GLU A 141 4.02 11.05 7.23
C GLU A 141 2.64 10.60 7.73
N GLU A 142 1.57 11.28 7.29
CA GLU A 142 0.20 10.93 7.64
C GLU A 142 -0.19 9.54 7.12
N PHE A 143 0.23 9.18 5.91
CA PHE A 143 0.03 7.83 5.39
C PHE A 143 0.74 6.78 6.24
N ASN A 144 1.99 7.03 6.65
CA ASN A 144 2.73 6.12 7.51
C ASN A 144 2.06 5.97 8.89
N LYS A 145 1.56 7.05 9.49
CA LYS A 145 0.81 6.98 10.76
C LYS A 145 -0.46 6.14 10.63
N LYS A 146 -1.25 6.37 9.58
CA LYS A 146 -2.50 5.64 9.34
C LYS A 146 -2.28 4.17 9.00
N SER A 147 -1.30 3.85 8.16
CA SER A 147 -0.96 2.46 7.80
C SER A 147 -0.44 1.66 9.01
N ASN A 148 0.39 2.26 9.86
CA ASN A 148 0.82 1.62 11.11
C ASN A 148 -0.33 1.42 12.10
N SER A 149 -1.24 2.41 12.21
CA SER A 149 -2.44 2.30 13.04
C SER A 149 -3.37 1.20 12.54
N LEU A 150 -3.59 1.12 11.22
CA LEU A 150 -4.36 0.07 10.57
C LEU A 150 -3.76 -1.31 10.90
N TYR A 151 -2.46 -1.48 10.70
CA TYR A 151 -1.77 -2.74 10.99
C TYR A 151 -1.91 -3.13 12.46
N THR A 152 -1.78 -2.17 13.38
CA THR A 152 -1.92 -2.40 14.83
C THR A 152 -3.34 -2.85 15.20
N ILE A 153 -4.35 -2.20 14.64
CA ILE A 153 -5.76 -2.55 14.87
C ILE A 153 -6.05 -3.94 14.31
N LEU A 154 -5.63 -4.22 13.07
CA LEU A 154 -5.86 -5.53 12.43
C LEU A 154 -5.10 -6.67 13.12
N ARG A 155 -3.90 -6.39 13.68
CA ARG A 155 -3.11 -7.36 14.45
C ARG A 155 -3.70 -7.65 15.83
N SER A 156 -4.52 -6.75 16.39
CA SER A 156 -5.06 -6.91 17.73
C SER A 156 -5.78 -8.26 17.88
N SER A 157 -5.57 -8.92 19.02
CA SER A 157 -5.96 -10.32 19.27
C SER A 157 -7.46 -10.59 19.14
N ARG A 158 -8.30 -9.54 19.19
CA ARG A 158 -9.74 -9.62 18.96
C ARG A 158 -10.13 -9.94 17.51
N LEU A 159 -9.27 -9.56 16.55
CA LEU A 159 -9.50 -9.78 15.12
C LEU A 159 -8.69 -10.97 14.61
N ALA A 160 -7.43 -11.07 15.01
CA ALA A 160 -6.54 -12.16 14.56
C ALA A 160 -6.82 -13.53 15.22
N GLY A 161 -7.47 -13.56 16.39
CA GLY A 161 -7.84 -14.80 17.11
C GLY A 161 -9.30 -15.22 16.94
N SER A 162 -10.11 -14.42 16.24
CA SER A 162 -11.53 -14.71 16.03
C SER A 162 -11.76 -15.58 14.80
N GLN A 163 -12.68 -16.54 14.88
CA GLN A 163 -13.19 -17.27 13.72
C GLN A 163 -13.84 -16.36 12.66
N ARG A 164 -14.08 -15.07 12.97
CA ARG A 164 -14.66 -14.08 12.06
C ARG A 164 -13.82 -13.80 10.81
N ALA A 165 -12.52 -14.04 10.81
CA ALA A 165 -11.68 -13.70 9.67
C ALA A 165 -10.53 -14.70 9.47
N PRO A 166 -10.83 -15.93 9.01
CA PRO A 166 -9.81 -16.95 8.75
C PRO A 166 -8.74 -16.44 7.75
N PHE A 167 -9.15 -15.59 6.81
CA PHE A 167 -8.27 -15.02 5.80
C PHE A 167 -7.51 -13.76 6.27
N LEU A 168 -7.92 -13.11 7.35
CA LEU A 168 -7.24 -11.92 7.88
C LEU A 168 -5.80 -12.24 8.28
N ARG A 169 -5.53 -13.44 8.81
CA ARG A 169 -4.15 -13.86 9.11
C ARG A 169 -3.29 -13.91 7.86
N ARG A 170 -3.84 -14.40 6.75
CA ARG A 170 -3.15 -14.46 5.45
C ARG A 170 -2.91 -13.06 4.90
N PHE A 171 -3.88 -12.16 5.02
CA PHE A 171 -3.74 -10.75 4.68
C PHE A 171 -2.66 -10.04 5.51
N LEU A 172 -2.64 -10.22 6.83
CA LEU A 172 -1.61 -9.66 7.71
C LEU A 172 -0.20 -10.13 7.36
N LEU A 173 -0.04 -11.40 6.96
CA LEU A 173 1.24 -11.93 6.48
C LEU A 173 1.67 -11.27 5.16
N ARG A 174 0.73 -11.05 4.23
CA ARG A 174 1.02 -10.33 2.98
C ARG A 174 1.37 -8.87 3.26
N LEU A 175 0.63 -8.19 4.13
CA LEU A 175 0.91 -6.81 4.52
C LEU A 175 2.26 -6.67 5.24
N ASN A 176 2.62 -7.60 6.12
CA ASN A 176 3.90 -7.61 6.83
C ASN A 176 4.97 -8.43 6.07
N PHE A 177 4.92 -8.46 4.75
CA PHE A 177 5.98 -9.08 3.95
C PHE A 177 7.33 -8.41 4.27
N ASN A 178 8.39 -9.20 4.43
CA ASN A 178 9.71 -8.75 4.92
C ASN A 178 9.68 -8.01 6.27
N SER A 179 8.69 -8.28 7.13
CA SER A 179 8.52 -7.60 8.41
C SER A 179 8.45 -6.07 8.27
N PHE A 180 7.98 -5.53 7.15
CA PHE A 180 8.03 -4.09 6.88
C PHE A 180 7.40 -3.24 8.00
N PHE A 181 6.21 -3.62 8.49
CA PHE A 181 5.54 -2.90 9.57
C PHE A 181 6.20 -3.13 10.93
N GLU A 182 6.72 -4.33 11.20
CA GLU A 182 7.44 -4.62 12.44
C GLU A 182 8.81 -3.93 12.49
N VAL A 183 9.51 -3.84 11.36
CA VAL A 183 10.78 -3.13 11.21
C VAL A 183 10.55 -1.62 11.24
N THR A 184 9.44 -1.12 10.69
CA THR A 184 9.06 0.29 10.81
C THR A 184 8.71 0.65 12.25
N ALA A 185 7.89 -0.17 12.93
CA ALA A 185 7.57 0.02 14.35
C ALA A 185 8.81 -0.05 15.26
N ARG A 186 9.77 -0.95 14.97
CA ARG A 186 11.07 -1.02 15.64
C ARG A 186 12.03 0.09 15.19
N GLY A 187 11.87 0.60 13.97
CA GLY A 187 12.69 1.62 13.34
C GLY A 187 12.40 3.03 13.84
N VAL A 188 11.20 3.28 14.39
CA VAL A 188 10.92 4.50 15.18
C VAL A 188 11.88 4.62 16.38
N LEU A 189 12.44 3.51 16.88
CA LEU A 189 13.51 3.51 17.90
C LEU A 189 14.94 3.64 17.30
N ASN A 190 15.11 3.54 15.98
CA ASN A 190 16.41 3.47 15.29
C ASN A 190 16.52 4.40 14.06
N VAL A 191 15.90 5.59 14.11
CA VAL A 191 15.95 6.61 13.03
C VAL A 191 17.39 7.08 12.69
N VAL A 192 18.42 6.61 13.40
CA VAL A 192 19.81 6.78 12.99
C VAL A 192 20.43 5.42 12.67
N ARG A 193 20.16 4.88 11.47
CA ARG A 193 21.16 4.06 10.79
C ARG A 193 21.94 4.97 9.83
N PRO A 194 23.18 5.34 10.16
CA PRO A 194 24.03 6.06 9.21
C PRO A 194 24.24 5.17 7.99
N SER A 195 24.19 5.78 6.81
CA SER A 195 24.53 5.16 5.53
C SER A 195 25.79 4.30 5.64
N PRO A 196 25.85 3.12 5.01
CA PRO A 196 27.08 2.33 5.00
C PRO A 196 28.16 3.14 4.28
N THR A 197 29.15 3.61 5.03
CA THR A 197 30.39 4.16 4.50
C THR A 197 31.13 3.05 3.78
N ILE A 198 31.20 3.15 2.45
CA ILE A 198 32.05 2.32 1.62
C ILE A 198 33.50 2.61 2.06
N PRO A 199 34.29 1.60 2.49
CA PRO A 199 35.69 1.82 2.83
C PRO A 199 36.44 2.16 1.54
N VAL A 200 37.01 3.37 1.50
CA VAL A 200 37.97 3.78 0.47
C VAL A 200 39.22 2.95 0.70
N LEU A 201 39.45 1.97 -0.17
CA LEU A 201 40.72 1.28 -0.31
C LEU A 201 41.78 2.31 -0.74
N SER A 202 42.65 2.69 0.19
CA SER A 202 43.88 3.43 -0.11
C SER A 202 44.87 2.49 -0.79
N HIS A 203 45.03 2.66 -2.10
CA HIS A 203 46.20 2.15 -2.82
C HIS A 203 47.41 3.01 -2.45
N GLN A 204 48.40 2.40 -1.79
CA GLN A 204 49.81 2.79 -1.90
C GLN A 204 50.38 2.21 -3.19
#